data_AF-A0A2V8ULH3-F1
#
_entry.id   AF-A0A2V8ULH3-F1
#
_cell.length_a   1.000
_cell.length_b   1.000
_cell.length_c   1.000
_cell.angle_alpha   90.00
_cell.angle_beta   90.00
_cell.angle_gamma   90.00
#
_symmetry.space_group_name_H-M   'P 1'
#
loop_
_entity.id
_entity.type
_entity.pdbx_description
1 polymer ?
#
loop_
_entity_poly.entity_id
_entity_poly.type
_entity_poly.pdbx_seq_one_letter_code
_entity_poly.pdbx_strand_id
1 'polypeptide(L)'
;MGKTTLLFHLLEKLRSSARTAFLFQTQCDSHGFLRGVLADLGVDVPNQDLGQMQSQLNDILIRESRAGRPFVLVIDEAQNLDDSVLETIRMLSNFETPSAKLMHIILAGQPQLADKLANANMVQLLQRISIISRLTPLTIAETADYINHRLRVAGYTGKSLFTPEALASIRYKSQGIPR
;
A
#
# COMPACT_ATOMS: atom_id res chain seq x y z
N MET A 1 -9.53 10.21 -2.79
CA MET A 1 -9.77 8.78 -2.50
C MET A 1 -8.84 8.42 -1.37
N GLY A 2 -9.34 8.19 -0.16
CA GLY A 2 -8.51 7.94 1.04
C GLY A 2 -7.74 6.61 1.02
N LYS A 3 -7.00 6.33 -0.07
CA LYS A 3 -6.16 5.14 -0.26
C LYS A 3 -5.12 5.06 0.84
N THR A 4 -4.35 6.14 1.01
CA THR A 4 -3.34 6.28 2.06
C THR A 4 -3.95 6.06 3.44
N THR A 5 -5.12 6.63 3.74
CA THR A 5 -5.84 6.40 5.00
C THR A 5 -6.23 4.93 5.20
N LEU A 6 -6.72 4.27 4.16
CA LEU A 6 -7.09 2.86 4.18
C LEU A 6 -5.86 1.96 4.36
N LEU A 7 -4.75 2.29 3.70
CA LEU A 7 -3.47 1.58 3.85
C LEU A 7 -2.94 1.73 5.28
N PHE A 8 -2.93 2.93 5.85
CA PHE A 8 -2.54 3.12 7.25
C PHE A 8 -3.43 2.32 8.20
N HIS A 9 -4.75 2.33 7.98
CA HIS A 9 -5.66 1.53 8.80
C HIS A 9 -5.41 0.02 8.65
N LEU A 10 -5.08 -0.45 7.45
CA LEU A 10 -4.67 -1.84 7.21
C LEU A 10 -3.37 -2.17 7.94
N LEU A 11 -2.36 -1.30 7.85
CA LEU A 11 -1.09 -1.47 8.54
C LEU A 11 -1.27 -1.56 10.06
N GLU A 12 -2.08 -0.69 10.66
CA GLU A 12 -2.41 -0.76 12.09
C GLU A 12 -3.00 -2.12 12.48
N LYS A 13 -3.91 -2.67 11.66
CA LYS A 13 -4.49 -4.01 11.90
C LYS A 13 -3.48 -5.14 11.75
N LEU A 14 -2.45 -4.94 10.92
CA LEU A 14 -1.40 -5.92 10.66
C LEU A 14 -0.26 -5.85 11.67
N ARG A 15 -0.11 -4.77 12.46
CA ARG A 15 1.00 -4.58 13.40
C ARG A 15 1.25 -5.74 14.35
N SER A 16 0.19 -6.45 14.77
CA SER A 16 0.29 -7.58 15.69
C SER A 16 0.51 -8.93 14.99
N SER A 17 0.32 -9.01 13.67
CA SER A 17 0.32 -10.27 12.92
C SER A 17 1.36 -10.33 11.80
N ALA A 18 1.93 -9.20 11.38
CA ALA A 18 2.88 -9.12 10.28
C ALA A 18 3.95 -8.07 10.56
N ARG A 19 5.14 -8.28 9.97
CA ARG A 19 6.14 -7.22 9.84
C ARG A 19 5.80 -6.40 8.60
N THR A 20 5.72 -5.09 8.74
CA THR A 20 5.32 -4.21 7.64
C THR A 20 6.44 -3.26 7.26
N ALA A 21 6.55 -2.94 5.97
CA ALA A 21 7.30 -1.79 5.49
C ALA A 21 6.41 -0.91 4.61
N PHE A 22 6.51 0.41 4.74
CA PHE A 22 5.71 1.37 3.97
C PHE A 22 6.60 2.36 3.23
N LEU A 23 6.46 2.41 1.90
CA LEU A 23 7.18 3.35 1.04
C LEU A 23 6.23 4.41 0.48
N PHE A 24 6.58 5.67 0.73
CA PHE A 24 5.90 6.85 0.21
C PHE A 24 6.69 7.54 -0.92
N GLN A 25 8.02 7.47 -0.88
CA GLN A 25 8.91 8.07 -1.88
C GLN A 25 9.16 7.09 -3.01
N THR A 26 8.43 7.28 -4.12
CA THR A 26 8.51 6.42 -5.32
C THR A 26 9.40 7.01 -6.41
N GLN A 27 9.88 8.24 -6.28
CA GLN A 27 10.89 8.83 -7.18
C GLN A 27 12.28 8.36 -6.75
N CYS A 28 12.57 7.09 -6.98
CA CYS A 28 13.85 6.48 -6.67
C CYS A 28 14.20 5.46 -7.75
N ASP A 29 15.49 5.17 -7.88
CA ASP A 29 15.96 4.02 -8.63
C ASP A 29 15.86 2.76 -7.75
N SER A 30 16.22 1.59 -8.31
CA SER A 30 16.18 0.31 -7.58
C SER A 30 17.01 0.34 -6.28
N HIS A 31 18.07 1.14 -6.24
CA HIS A 31 18.96 1.27 -5.07
C HIS A 31 18.29 2.07 -3.97
N GLY A 32 17.78 3.26 -4.31
CA GLY A 32 17.00 4.09 -3.39
C GLY A 32 15.76 3.36 -2.87
N PHE A 33 15.10 2.56 -3.72
CA PHE A 33 13.96 1.74 -3.32
C PHE A 33 14.33 0.73 -2.22
N LEU A 34 15.34 -0.13 -2.45
CA LEU A 34 15.74 -1.14 -1.47
C LEU A 34 16.28 -0.50 -0.18
N ARG A 35 17.04 0.57 -0.32
CA ARG A 35 17.51 1.37 0.82
C ARG A 35 16.35 1.91 1.64
N GLY A 36 15.30 2.41 0.98
CA GLY A 36 14.07 2.87 1.64
C GLY A 36 13.38 1.75 2.42
N VAL A 37 13.23 0.56 1.83
CA VAL A 37 12.64 -0.60 2.52
C VAL A 37 13.47 -0.98 3.75
N LEU A 38 14.79 -1.09 3.61
CA LEU A 38 15.67 -1.46 4.72
C LEU A 38 15.67 -0.40 5.82
N ALA A 39 15.68 0.88 5.46
CA ALA A 39 15.59 1.98 6.41
C ALA A 39 14.30 1.95 7.23
N ASP A 40 13.14 1.70 6.60
CA ASP A 40 11.86 1.57 7.31
C ASP A 40 11.83 0.37 8.26
N LEU A 41 12.62 -0.66 7.96
CA LEU A 41 12.82 -1.81 8.85
C LEU A 41 13.81 -1.53 10.01
N GLY A 42 14.40 -0.35 10.07
CA GLY A 42 15.40 0.04 11.06
C GLY A 42 16.81 -0.47 10.75
N VAL A 43 17.09 -0.78 9.49
CA VAL A 43 18.37 -1.29 9.02
C VAL A 43 19.13 -0.20 8.30
N ASP A 44 20.29 0.16 8.83
CA ASP A 44 21.18 1.10 8.17
C ASP A 44 22.04 0.39 7.13
N VAL A 45 22.17 0.99 5.95
CA VAL A 45 22.84 0.41 4.78
C VAL A 45 23.78 1.41 4.09
N PRO A 46 24.80 1.93 4.80
CA PRO A 46 25.75 2.83 4.20
C PRO A 46 26.60 2.09 3.14
N ASN A 47 26.63 2.63 1.93
CA ASN A 47 27.50 2.19 0.82
C ASN A 47 27.37 0.72 0.38
N GLN A 48 26.22 0.08 0.63
CA GLN A 48 25.96 -1.26 0.11
C GLN A 48 25.56 -1.23 -1.37
N ASP A 49 25.93 -2.27 -2.10
CA ASP A 49 25.38 -2.50 -3.45
C ASP A 49 23.98 -3.15 -3.39
N LEU A 50 23.32 -3.22 -4.56
CA LEU A 50 21.98 -3.82 -4.67
C LEU A 50 21.93 -5.29 -4.22
N GLY A 51 22.95 -6.08 -4.52
CA GLY A 51 22.99 -7.50 -4.18
C GLY A 51 23.10 -7.72 -2.68
N GLN A 52 23.94 -6.93 -2.01
CA GLN A 52 24.07 -6.92 -0.55
C GLN A 52 22.74 -6.55 0.12
N MET A 53 22.07 -5.49 -0.35
CA MET A 53 20.76 -5.08 0.17
C MET A 53 19.70 -6.17 -0.03
N GLN A 54 19.68 -6.83 -1.19
CA GLN A 54 18.75 -7.94 -1.48
C GLN A 54 19.00 -9.13 -0.55
N SER A 55 20.27 -9.51 -0.34
CA SER A 55 20.63 -10.60 0.57
C SER A 55 20.19 -10.28 2.00
N GLN A 56 20.45 -9.05 2.46
CA GLN A 56 20.07 -8.61 3.80
C GLN A 56 18.55 -8.59 3.99
N LEU A 57 17.81 -8.11 2.98
CA LEU A 57 16.35 -8.17 2.98
C LEU A 57 15.86 -9.62 3.05
N ASN A 58 16.43 -10.52 2.24
CA ASN A 58 16.06 -11.93 2.24
C ASN A 58 16.28 -12.60 3.62
N ASP A 59 17.41 -12.31 4.28
CA ASP A 59 17.70 -12.83 5.63
C ASP A 59 16.67 -12.36 6.66
N ILE A 60 16.23 -11.10 6.57
CA ILE A 60 15.17 -10.56 7.41
C ILE A 60 13.86 -11.29 7.15
N LEU A 61 13.47 -11.47 5.89
CA LEU A 61 12.21 -12.13 5.54
C LEU A 61 12.17 -13.59 5.99
N ILE A 62 13.28 -14.32 5.85
CA ILE A 62 13.40 -15.70 6.35
C ILE A 62 13.24 -15.73 7.88
N ARG A 63 13.84 -14.77 8.59
CA ARG A 63 13.72 -14.67 10.05
C ARG A 63 12.29 -14.39 10.49
N GLU A 64 11.61 -13.45 9.83
CA GLU A 64 10.21 -13.10 10.10
C GLU A 64 9.27 -14.29 9.81
N SER A 65 9.47 -14.96 8.67
CA SER A 65 8.72 -16.16 8.29
C SER A 65 8.88 -17.29 9.31
N ARG A 66 10.10 -17.56 9.79
CA ARG A 66 10.36 -18.54 10.87
C ARG A 66 9.70 -18.16 12.20
N ALA A 67 9.52 -16.87 12.46
CA ALA A 67 8.79 -16.37 13.62
C ALA A 67 7.25 -16.41 13.43
N GLY A 68 6.76 -16.94 12.30
CA GLY A 68 5.34 -16.98 11.97
C GLY A 68 4.75 -15.61 11.61
N ARG A 69 5.60 -14.61 11.34
CA ARG A 69 5.18 -13.25 10.99
C ARG A 69 5.38 -13.04 9.50
N PRO A 70 4.33 -13.06 8.66
CA PRO A 70 4.45 -12.68 7.27
C PRO A 70 4.97 -11.25 7.13
N PHE A 71 5.66 -10.97 6.03
CA PHE A 71 6.11 -9.63 5.70
C PHE A 71 5.18 -8.99 4.68
N VAL A 72 4.81 -7.73 4.90
CA VAL A 72 3.96 -6.95 3.99
C VAL A 72 4.67 -5.65 3.61
N LEU A 73 5.01 -5.54 2.32
CA LEU A 73 5.50 -4.31 1.71
C LEU A 73 4.34 -3.53 1.12
N VAL A 74 4.16 -2.28 1.53
CA VAL A 74 3.15 -1.39 0.97
C VAL A 74 3.85 -0.25 0.25
N ILE A 75 3.45 -0.01 -0.99
CA ILE A 75 3.99 1.08 -1.83
C ILE A 75 2.81 1.94 -2.26
N ASP A 76 2.75 3.16 -1.75
CA ASP A 76 1.76 4.16 -2.16
C ASP A 76 2.29 5.00 -3.33
N GLU A 77 1.39 5.64 -4.07
CA GLU A 77 1.72 6.41 -5.28
C GLU A 77 2.57 5.64 -6.32
N ALA A 78 2.37 4.32 -6.42
CA ALA A 78 3.18 3.41 -7.23
C ALA A 78 3.16 3.72 -8.74
N GLN A 79 2.24 4.55 -9.25
CA GLN A 79 2.27 5.01 -10.64
C GLN A 79 3.52 5.85 -10.97
N ASN A 80 4.16 6.42 -9.94
CA ASN A 80 5.36 7.24 -10.06
C ASN A 80 6.65 6.41 -10.03
N LEU A 81 6.58 5.09 -9.81
CA LEU A 81 7.76 4.22 -9.83
C LEU A 81 8.27 4.08 -11.24
N ASP A 82 9.59 4.04 -11.42
CA ASP A 82 10.21 3.73 -12.70
C ASP A 82 10.12 2.23 -13.04
N ASP A 83 10.28 1.91 -14.33
CA ASP A 83 10.19 0.53 -14.82
C ASP A 83 11.26 -0.38 -14.20
N SER A 84 12.46 0.17 -13.92
CA SER A 84 13.54 -0.53 -13.21
C SER A 84 13.15 -0.93 -11.78
N VAL A 85 12.35 -0.10 -11.10
CA VAL A 85 11.86 -0.39 -9.75
C VAL A 85 10.74 -1.41 -9.79
N LEU A 86 9.83 -1.33 -10.76
CA LEU A 86 8.82 -2.36 -10.97
C LEU A 86 9.47 -3.73 -11.26
N GLU A 87 10.56 -3.76 -12.03
CA GLU A 87 11.33 -4.97 -12.25
C GLU A 87 11.99 -5.48 -10.95
N THR A 88 12.46 -4.58 -10.10
CA THR A 88 12.98 -4.94 -8.77
C THR A 88 11.89 -5.54 -7.89
N ILE A 89 10.70 -4.93 -7.87
CA ILE A 89 9.52 -5.44 -7.16
C ILE A 89 9.13 -6.82 -7.70
N ARG A 90 9.18 -7.01 -9.02
CA ARG A 90 9.00 -8.33 -9.64
C ARG A 90 10.01 -9.31 -9.06
N MET A 91 11.31 -9.03 -9.05
CA MET A 91 12.28 -9.94 -8.44
C MET A 91 12.00 -10.26 -6.98
N LEU A 92 11.64 -9.26 -6.16
CA LEU A 92 11.32 -9.47 -4.74
C LEU A 92 10.07 -10.31 -4.50
N SER A 93 9.05 -10.21 -5.37
CA SER A 93 7.83 -11.04 -5.26
C SER A 93 8.09 -12.55 -5.46
N ASN A 94 9.26 -12.91 -5.97
CA ASN A 94 9.70 -14.31 -6.06
C ASN A 94 10.30 -14.84 -4.77
N PHE A 95 10.50 -14.01 -3.75
CA PHE A 95 11.09 -14.48 -2.50
C PHE A 95 10.12 -15.45 -1.81
N GLU A 96 10.51 -16.71 -1.80
CA GLU A 96 9.75 -17.81 -1.27
C GLU A 96 10.67 -18.89 -0.71
N THR A 97 10.13 -19.64 0.25
CA THR A 97 10.66 -20.92 0.69
C THR A 97 9.89 -22.02 -0.03
N PRO A 98 10.38 -23.27 -0.05
CA PRO A 98 9.62 -24.40 -0.60
C PRO A 98 8.21 -24.55 0.02
N SER A 99 8.00 -24.00 1.22
CA SER A 99 6.75 -24.10 1.98
C SER A 99 5.86 -22.85 1.93
N ALA A 100 6.39 -21.66 1.60
CA ALA A 100 5.62 -20.41 1.70
C ALA A 100 6.28 -19.21 1.02
N LYS A 101 5.46 -18.26 0.55
CA LYS A 101 5.89 -16.91 0.17
C LYS A 101 6.47 -16.18 1.38
N LEU A 102 7.57 -15.46 1.17
CA LEU A 102 8.25 -14.70 2.22
C LEU A 102 7.77 -13.25 2.31
N MET A 103 7.19 -12.71 1.22
CA MET A 103 6.77 -11.32 1.11
C MET A 103 5.42 -11.20 0.41
N HIS A 104 4.55 -10.36 0.96
CA HIS A 104 3.35 -9.85 0.30
C HIS A 104 3.56 -8.40 -0.10
N ILE A 105 3.12 -8.01 -1.30
CA ILE A 105 3.31 -6.65 -1.83
C ILE A 105 1.95 -6.04 -2.14
N ILE A 106 1.71 -4.83 -1.64
CA ILE A 106 0.53 -4.01 -1.93
C ILE A 106 0.99 -2.80 -2.73
N LEU A 107 0.57 -2.74 -4.00
CA LEU A 107 0.78 -1.58 -4.87
C LEU A 107 -0.49 -0.73 -4.86
N ALA A 108 -0.38 0.50 -4.35
CA ALA A 108 -1.44 1.48 -4.40
C ALA A 108 -1.01 2.66 -5.25
N GLY A 109 -1.92 3.12 -6.10
CA GLY A 109 -1.63 4.23 -7.00
C GLY A 109 -2.85 4.67 -7.77
N GLN A 110 -2.67 5.67 -8.63
CA GLN A 110 -3.71 6.20 -9.51
C GLN A 110 -3.99 5.25 -10.69
N PRO A 111 -5.09 5.42 -11.47
CA PRO A 111 -5.43 4.53 -12.58
C PRO A 111 -4.29 4.28 -13.57
N GLN A 112 -3.38 5.25 -13.74
CA GLN A 112 -2.18 5.16 -14.57
C GLN A 112 -1.26 3.99 -14.18
N LEU A 113 -1.28 3.55 -12.92
CA LEU A 113 -0.56 2.36 -12.49
C LEU A 113 -1.06 1.11 -13.21
N ALA A 114 -2.37 0.99 -13.43
CA ALA A 114 -2.94 -0.16 -14.14
C ALA A 114 -2.48 -0.18 -15.60
N ASP A 115 -2.44 0.99 -16.25
CA ASP A 115 -1.94 1.12 -17.62
C ASP A 115 -0.45 0.77 -17.67
N LYS A 116 0.34 1.25 -16.70
CA LYS A 116 1.78 0.96 -16.60
C LYS A 116 2.06 -0.53 -16.42
N LEU A 117 1.28 -1.22 -15.58
CA LEU A 117 1.42 -2.66 -15.36
C LEU A 117 0.95 -3.50 -16.55
N ALA A 118 0.10 -2.95 -17.43
CA ALA A 118 -0.36 -3.61 -18.66
C ALA A 118 0.66 -3.55 -19.80
N ASN A 119 1.74 -2.76 -19.66
CA ASN A 119 2.80 -2.68 -20.66
C ASN A 119 3.50 -4.04 -20.88
N ALA A 120 3.95 -4.30 -22.11
CA ALA A 120 4.60 -5.57 -22.50
C ALA A 120 5.77 -5.96 -21.58
N ASN A 121 6.55 -4.96 -21.14
CA ASN A 121 7.70 -5.16 -20.25
C ASN A 121 7.31 -5.56 -18.81
N MET A 122 6.04 -5.38 -18.42
CA MET A 122 5.53 -5.61 -17.06
C MET A 122 4.57 -6.79 -16.95
N VAL A 123 4.32 -7.52 -18.05
CA VAL A 123 3.40 -8.67 -18.09
C VAL A 123 3.73 -9.71 -17.01
N GLN A 124 5.02 -9.95 -16.75
CA GLN A 124 5.44 -10.90 -15.72
C GLN A 124 5.10 -10.46 -14.29
N LEU A 125 5.14 -9.15 -14.00
CA LEU A 125 4.71 -8.63 -12.71
C LEU A 125 3.18 -8.69 -12.61
N LEU A 126 2.46 -8.33 -13.67
CA LEU A 126 1.01 -8.37 -13.72
C LEU A 126 0.46 -9.77 -13.44
N GLN A 127 1.08 -10.83 -13.97
CA GLN A 127 0.71 -12.22 -13.71
C GLN A 127 0.82 -12.64 -12.23
N ARG A 128 1.60 -11.89 -11.42
CA ARG A 128 1.75 -12.17 -9.99
C ARG A 128 0.77 -11.39 -9.12
N ILE A 129 0.01 -10.46 -9.71
CA ILE A 129 -1.00 -9.70 -9.00
C ILE A 129 -2.23 -10.58 -8.82
N SER A 130 -2.39 -11.13 -7.62
CA SER A 130 -3.52 -12.01 -7.30
C SER A 130 -4.85 -11.27 -7.11
N ILE A 131 -4.80 -9.99 -6.71
CA ILE A 131 -5.97 -9.19 -6.38
C ILE A 131 -5.80 -7.78 -6.95
N ILE A 132 -6.80 -7.32 -7.70
CA ILE A 132 -6.92 -5.94 -8.16
C ILE A 132 -8.21 -5.38 -7.59
N SER A 133 -8.10 -4.28 -6.84
CA SER A 133 -9.26 -3.58 -6.27
C SER A 133 -9.24 -2.12 -6.69
N ARG A 134 -10.40 -1.61 -7.10
CA ARG A 134 -10.59 -0.20 -7.44
C ARG A 134 -11.49 0.43 -6.39
N LEU A 135 -10.99 1.46 -5.70
CA LEU A 135 -11.83 2.24 -4.80
C LEU A 135 -12.81 3.07 -5.63
N THR A 136 -14.09 2.81 -5.45
CA THR A 136 -15.17 3.60 -6.03
C THR A 136 -15.52 4.78 -5.12
N PRO A 137 -16.10 5.86 -5.67
CA PRO A 137 -16.66 6.92 -4.83
C PRO A 137 -17.72 6.37 -3.88
N LEU A 138 -17.84 7.01 -2.71
CA LEU A 138 -18.82 6.64 -1.70
C LEU A 138 -20.25 6.81 -2.23
N THR A 139 -21.10 5.85 -1.91
CA THR A 139 -22.55 5.96 -2.04
C THR A 139 -23.09 7.05 -1.10
N ILE A 140 -24.37 7.40 -1.25
CA ILE A 140 -25.02 8.38 -0.35
C ILE A 140 -24.99 7.87 1.10
N ALA A 141 -25.28 6.59 1.32
CA ALA A 141 -25.24 5.97 2.64
C ALA A 141 -23.83 6.00 3.24
N GLU A 142 -22.82 5.57 2.48
CA GLU A 142 -21.43 5.59 2.95
C GLU A 142 -20.90 7.02 3.18
N THR A 143 -21.37 8.00 2.41
CA THR A 143 -21.04 9.42 2.63
C THR A 143 -21.60 9.89 3.97
N ALA A 144 -22.84 9.52 4.29
CA ALA A 144 -23.45 9.82 5.57
C ALA A 144 -22.68 9.16 6.73
N ASP A 145 -22.33 7.89 6.59
CA ASP A 145 -21.56 7.14 7.59
C ASP A 145 -20.16 7.74 7.79
N TYR A 146 -19.50 8.14 6.70
CA TYR A 146 -18.20 8.82 6.74
C TYR A 146 -18.28 10.15 7.49
N ILE A 147 -19.28 10.99 7.18
CA ILE A 147 -19.49 12.28 7.87
C ILE A 147 -19.75 12.04 9.36
N ASN A 148 -20.64 11.12 9.70
CA ASN A 148 -20.96 10.78 11.09
C ASN A 148 -19.75 10.20 11.84
N HIS A 149 -18.91 9.42 11.18
CA HIS A 149 -17.66 8.95 11.74
C HIS A 149 -16.70 10.12 12.01
N ARG A 150 -16.51 11.03 11.05
CA ARG A 150 -15.62 12.20 11.23
C ARG A 150 -16.11 13.14 12.33
N LEU A 151 -17.42 13.33 12.47
CA LEU A 151 -18.02 14.08 13.59
C LEU A 151 -17.71 13.41 14.94
N ARG A 152 -17.85 12.08 15.05
CA ARG A 152 -17.50 11.34 16.27
C ARG A 152 -16.02 11.45 16.61
N VAL A 153 -15.14 11.35 15.62
CA VAL A 153 -13.69 11.55 15.82
C VAL A 153 -13.37 12.96 16.31
N ALA A 154 -14.14 13.97 15.86
CA ALA A 154 -14.05 15.34 16.37
C ALA A 154 -14.72 15.55 17.75
N GLY A 155 -15.25 14.49 18.37
CA GLY A 155 -15.89 14.54 19.69
C GLY A 155 -17.40 14.82 19.69
N TYR A 156 -18.04 14.93 18.53
CA TYR A 156 -19.48 15.15 18.45
C TYR A 156 -20.25 13.83 18.58
N THR A 157 -21.06 13.71 19.64
CA THR A 157 -21.89 12.53 19.95
C THR A 157 -23.39 12.83 19.97
N GLY A 158 -23.79 14.02 19.50
CA GLY A 158 -25.18 14.45 19.44
C GLY A 158 -25.99 13.81 18.31
N LYS A 159 -27.23 14.30 18.12
CA LYS A 159 -28.11 13.87 17.02
C LYS A 159 -27.52 14.23 15.66
N SER A 160 -28.02 13.63 14.58
CA SER A 160 -27.59 13.96 13.21
C SER A 160 -27.66 15.47 12.94
N LEU A 161 -26.53 16.07 12.55
CA LEU A 161 -26.45 17.50 12.19
C LEU A 161 -26.99 17.79 10.79
N PHE A 162 -26.96 16.78 9.92
CA PHE A 162 -27.34 16.93 8.51
C PHE A 162 -28.63 16.18 8.23
N THR A 163 -29.49 16.79 7.43
CA THR A 163 -30.67 16.14 6.87
C THR A 163 -30.26 15.21 5.71
N PRO A 164 -31.10 14.23 5.31
CA PRO A 164 -30.84 13.39 4.15
C PRO A 164 -30.58 14.18 2.86
N GLU A 165 -31.28 15.30 2.64
CA GLU A 165 -31.14 16.16 1.47
C GLU A 165 -29.81 16.90 1.48
N ALA A 166 -29.37 17.35 2.67
CA ALA A 166 -28.05 17.96 2.85
C ALA A 166 -26.94 16.94 2.57
N LEU A 167 -27.06 15.72 3.06
CA LEU A 167 -26.11 14.63 2.79
C LEU A 167 -26.06 14.26 1.30
N ALA A 168 -27.21 14.17 0.64
CA ALA A 168 -27.28 13.95 -0.81
C ALA A 168 -26.60 15.09 -1.59
N SER A 169 -26.82 16.34 -1.16
CA SER A 169 -26.20 17.53 -1.76
C SER A 169 -24.68 17.55 -1.56
N ILE A 170 -24.19 17.21 -0.37
CA ILE A 170 -22.76 17.06 -0.06
C ILE A 170 -22.16 15.98 -0.95
N ARG A 171 -22.80 14.81 -1.04
CA ARG A 171 -22.33 13.71 -1.90
C ARG A 171 -22.29 14.12 -3.37
N TYR A 172 -23.31 14.82 -3.87
CA TYR A 172 -23.34 15.30 -5.25
C TYR A 172 -22.20 16.28 -5.54
N LYS A 173 -21.97 17.27 -4.66
CA LYS A 173 -20.92 18.28 -4.84
C LYS A 173 -19.51 17.73 -4.64
N SER A 174 -19.32 16.82 -3.69
CA SER A 174 -18.04 16.14 -3.44
C SER A 174 -17.77 14.96 -4.38
N GLN A 175 -18.77 14.57 -5.19
CA GLN A 175 -18.78 13.37 -6.02
C GLN A 175 -18.58 12.07 -5.21
N GLY A 176 -18.85 12.08 -3.90
CA GLY A 176 -18.59 10.95 -3.01
C GLY A 176 -17.10 10.69 -2.77
N ILE A 177 -16.23 11.68 -3.01
CA ILE A 177 -14.79 11.55 -2.80
C ILE A 177 -14.44 12.06 -1.39
N PRO A 178 -14.04 11.18 -0.46
CA PRO A 178 -13.56 11.62 0.85
C PRO A 178 -12.21 12.32 0.67
N ARG A 179 -12.09 13.50 1.28
CA ARG A 179 -10.86 14.26 1.50
C ARG A 179 -10.66 14.50 2.98
#